data_AF-A0A9E1YPL3-F1
#
_entry.id   AF-A0A9E1YPL3-F1
#
_cell.length_a   1.000
_cell.length_b   1.000
_cell.length_c   1.000
_cell.angle_alpha   90.00
_cell.angle_beta   90.00
_cell.angle_gamma   90.00
#
_symmetry.space_group_name_H-M   'P 1'
#
loop_
_entity.id
_entity.type
_entity.pdbx_description
1 polymer ?
#
loop_
_entity_poly.entity_id
_entity_poly.type
_entity_poly.pdbx_seq_one_letter_code
_entity_poly.pdbx_strand_id
1 'polypeptide(L)'
;MAQDMNSRFQRRRDFGRIPPVIAMPNLIDVQRASYDQFLQHEIMAAQRSEEGLQGVFKSVFPIRDFSDRAELHFVRYQFEAPKYDTDECQQRGMTYAAPLKVTLQLWIFDVDEEIKKRDVRDIKEQDVYMGDMPLMTDKGTFIVNGTERVIVSQMHRSPGVFFDHDKGKTHSSGKFLFAARVIPYRGSWLDFEFDAKDIVHVRIDRRRKLPATTILRALGLSTDEILKTFYDNVSYVQVKGGWRVPFDPTRALGTKLAGDLINAKDGK
;
A
#
# COMPACT_ATOMS: atom_id res chain seq x y z
N MET A 1 9.22 32.27 31.90
CA MET A 1 9.14 33.74 31.77
C MET A 1 10.38 34.24 31.04
N ALA A 2 10.28 34.44 29.73
CA ALA A 2 11.19 35.26 28.95
C ALA A 2 10.29 36.25 28.23
N GLN A 3 10.24 37.50 28.70
CA GLN A 3 9.49 38.54 28.00
C GLN A 3 10.29 38.94 26.76
N ASP A 4 9.68 38.68 25.61
CA ASP A 4 10.23 38.88 24.28
C ASP A 4 10.63 40.36 24.08
N MET A 5 11.92 40.65 23.93
CA MET A 5 12.45 42.02 23.88
C MET A 5 11.90 42.85 22.71
N ASN A 6 11.44 42.20 21.63
CA ASN A 6 10.85 42.86 20.47
C ASN A 6 9.40 43.34 20.70
N SER A 7 8.71 42.86 21.73
CA SER A 7 7.31 43.24 22.02
C SER A 7 7.13 44.66 22.58
N ARG A 8 8.25 45.36 22.87
CA ARG A 8 8.24 46.71 23.47
C ARG A 8 7.69 47.81 22.56
N PHE A 9 7.70 47.63 21.23
CA PHE A 9 7.36 48.70 20.29
C PHE A 9 5.89 48.74 19.86
N GLN A 10 5.15 47.62 19.94
CA GLN A 10 3.73 47.60 19.57
C GLN A 10 2.99 46.44 20.26
N ARG A 11 2.10 46.73 21.21
CA ARG A 11 1.26 45.70 21.85
C ARG A 11 0.03 45.42 21.00
N ARG A 12 -0.07 44.20 20.47
CA ARG A 12 -1.30 43.69 19.86
C ARG A 12 -2.33 43.45 20.97
N ARG A 13 -3.50 44.08 20.87
CA ARG A 13 -4.64 43.75 21.75
C ARG A 13 -5.28 42.45 21.25
N ASP A 14 -5.31 41.44 22.10
CA ASP A 14 -6.03 40.19 21.86
C ASP A 14 -7.38 40.25 22.59
N PHE A 15 -8.46 39.95 21.88
CA PHE A 15 -9.84 39.89 22.42
C PHE A 15 -10.33 38.44 22.59
N GLY A 16 -9.47 37.46 22.33
CA GLY A 16 -9.75 36.05 22.54
C GLY A 16 -10.12 35.77 23.99
N ARG A 17 -11.30 35.18 24.20
CA ARG A 17 -11.79 34.81 25.54
C ARG A 17 -11.26 33.44 26.00
N ILE A 18 -10.90 32.58 25.05
CA ILE A 18 -10.41 31.22 25.30
C ILE A 18 -8.89 31.26 25.24
N PRO A 19 -8.16 30.91 26.32
CA PRO A 19 -6.72 30.87 26.30
C PRO A 19 -6.23 29.69 25.44
N PRO A 20 -5.12 29.86 24.68
CA PRO A 20 -4.53 28.76 23.92
C PRO A 20 -3.99 27.71 24.90
N VAL A 21 -4.49 26.47 24.79
CA VAL A 21 -4.06 25.33 25.61
C VAL A 21 -2.77 24.70 25.08
N ILE A 22 -2.51 24.86 23.79
CA ILE A 22 -1.32 24.37 23.11
C ILE A 22 -0.68 25.52 22.33
N ALA A 23 0.65 25.54 22.28
CA ALA A 23 1.40 26.47 21.45
C ALA A 23 1.18 26.13 19.96
N MET A 24 1.32 27.14 19.10
CA MET A 24 1.28 26.92 17.66
C MET A 24 2.45 25.99 17.27
N PRO A 25 2.19 24.85 16.60
CA PRO A 25 3.25 23.96 16.17
C PRO A 25 4.06 24.59 15.04
N ASN A 26 5.23 24.01 14.76
CA ASN A 26 6.00 24.39 13.60
C ASN A 26 5.22 24.00 12.31
N LEU A 27 4.90 24.99 11.48
CA LEU A 27 4.05 24.80 10.31
C LEU A 27 4.74 24.06 9.15
N ILE A 28 6.09 24.00 9.15
CA ILE A 28 6.87 23.26 8.15
C ILE A 28 7.31 21.88 8.64
N ASP A 29 6.93 21.51 9.87
CA ASP A 29 7.39 20.29 10.53
C ASP A 29 6.98 19.03 9.77
N VAL A 30 5.79 19.04 9.16
CA VAL A 30 5.31 17.90 8.34
C VAL A 30 6.27 17.58 7.19
N GLN A 31 6.82 18.60 6.53
CA GLN A 31 7.76 18.40 5.42
C GLN A 31 9.10 17.90 5.94
N ARG A 32 9.63 18.54 7.00
CA ARG A 32 10.92 18.19 7.60
C ARG A 32 10.91 16.78 8.17
N ALA A 33 9.96 16.48 9.06
CA ALA A 33 9.82 15.18 9.69
C ALA A 33 9.67 14.05 8.66
N SER A 34 8.88 14.26 7.59
CA SER A 34 8.72 13.26 6.54
C SER A 34 10.02 13.00 5.78
N TYR A 35 10.83 14.04 5.53
CA TYR A 35 12.07 13.92 4.78
C TYR A 35 13.21 13.36 5.64
N ASP A 36 13.26 13.76 6.92
CA ASP A 36 14.19 13.21 7.91
C ASP A 36 13.93 11.72 8.14
N GLN A 37 12.66 11.31 8.23
CA GLN A 37 12.26 9.89 8.30
C GLN A 37 12.66 9.13 7.04
N PHE A 38 12.59 9.76 5.86
CA PHE A 38 13.01 9.13 4.61
C PHE A 38 14.53 8.91 4.54
N LEU A 39 15.32 9.92 4.90
CA LEU A 39 16.78 9.88 4.79
C LEU A 39 17.49 9.19 5.95
N GLN A 40 16.96 9.31 7.18
CA GLN A 40 17.58 8.86 8.43
C GLN A 40 19.09 9.18 8.53
N HIS A 41 19.51 10.32 7.97
CA HIS A 41 20.92 10.63 7.77
C HIS A 41 21.66 11.00 9.07
N GLU A 42 20.95 11.55 10.05
CA GLU A 42 21.48 11.84 11.39
C GLU A 42 21.54 10.60 12.31
N ILE A 43 20.90 9.50 11.90
CA ILE A 43 20.86 8.26 12.67
C ILE A 43 22.03 7.37 12.26
N MET A 44 22.73 6.83 13.26
CA MET A 44 23.81 5.86 13.04
C MET A 44 23.28 4.63 12.31
N ALA A 45 24.06 4.10 11.35
CA ALA A 45 23.61 3.03 10.46
C ALA A 45 23.02 1.81 11.18
N ALA A 46 23.56 1.45 12.35
CA ALA A 46 23.08 0.31 13.15
C ALA A 46 21.73 0.54 13.85
N GLN A 47 21.30 1.80 14.00
CA GLN A 47 20.08 2.19 14.74
C GLN A 47 18.95 2.63 13.79
N ARG A 48 19.17 2.61 12.47
CA ARG A 48 18.16 3.01 11.49
C ARG A 48 17.00 2.03 11.47
N SER A 49 15.77 2.57 11.50
CA SER A 49 14.55 1.78 11.32
C SER A 49 14.45 1.28 9.87
N GLU A 50 13.70 0.21 9.63
CA GLU A 50 13.47 -0.34 8.29
C GLU A 50 12.45 0.48 7.47
N GLU A 51 12.60 1.80 7.50
CA GLU A 51 11.76 2.77 6.82
C GLU A 51 12.60 3.64 5.89
N GLY A 52 11.95 4.43 5.02
CA GLY A 52 12.65 5.32 4.09
C GLY A 52 13.65 4.58 3.20
N LEU A 53 14.85 5.14 3.03
CA LEU A 53 15.92 4.53 2.23
C LEU A 53 16.38 3.18 2.77
N GLN A 54 16.45 3.02 4.10
CA GLN A 54 16.87 1.77 4.73
C GLN A 54 15.89 0.64 4.39
N GLY A 55 14.59 0.91 4.50
CA GLY A 55 13.53 -0.03 4.12
C GLY A 55 13.56 -0.38 2.63
N VAL A 56 13.80 0.61 1.76
CA VAL A 56 13.93 0.39 0.31
C VAL A 56 15.11 -0.54 -0.01
N PHE A 57 16.30 -0.27 0.53
CA PHE A 57 17.46 -1.14 0.30
C PHE A 57 17.23 -2.55 0.82
N LYS A 58 16.70 -2.71 2.04
CA LYS A 58 16.37 -4.04 2.60
C LYS A 58 15.27 -4.78 1.82
N SER A 59 14.38 -4.07 1.15
CA SER A 59 13.33 -4.70 0.33
C SER A 59 13.85 -5.26 -1.00
N VAL A 60 14.94 -4.69 -1.52
CA VAL A 60 15.53 -5.09 -2.82
C VAL A 60 16.68 -6.07 -2.64
N PHE A 61 17.47 -5.90 -1.58
CA PHE A 61 18.62 -6.74 -1.28
C PHE A 61 18.27 -7.85 -0.27
N PRO A 62 18.88 -9.04 -0.36
CA PRO A 62 19.96 -9.39 -1.29
C PRO A 62 19.48 -9.69 -2.71
N ILE A 63 20.29 -9.31 -3.70
CA ILE A 63 20.05 -9.65 -5.10
C ILE A 63 20.86 -10.91 -5.41
N ARG A 64 20.16 -11.96 -5.87
CA ARG A 64 20.76 -13.24 -6.27
C ARG A 64 20.96 -13.28 -7.78
N ASP A 65 22.09 -13.84 -8.19
CA ASP A 65 22.31 -14.23 -9.58
C ASP A 65 21.44 -15.45 -9.95
N PHE A 66 21.07 -15.59 -11.22
CA PHE A 66 20.25 -16.69 -11.72
C PHE A 66 20.88 -18.06 -11.54
N SER A 67 22.22 -18.13 -11.47
CA SER A 67 22.97 -19.37 -11.25
C SER A 67 23.33 -19.61 -9.78
N ASP A 68 22.83 -18.78 -8.85
CA ASP A 68 23.13 -18.82 -7.40
C ASP A 68 24.62 -18.73 -7.01
N ARG A 69 25.51 -18.44 -7.97
CA ARG A 69 26.96 -18.31 -7.78
C ARG A 69 27.38 -16.99 -7.14
N ALA A 70 26.51 -15.99 -7.13
CA ALA A 70 26.78 -14.70 -6.52
C ALA A 70 25.56 -14.10 -5.83
N GLU A 71 25.80 -13.39 -4.74
CA GLU A 71 24.81 -12.55 -4.07
C GLU A 71 25.36 -11.17 -3.79
N LEU A 72 24.57 -10.15 -4.08
CA LEU A 72 24.86 -8.78 -3.70
C LEU A 72 24.08 -8.44 -2.45
N HIS A 73 24.78 -8.01 -1.40
CA HIS A 73 24.24 -7.66 -0.09
C HIS A 73 24.39 -6.16 0.17
N PHE A 74 23.37 -5.58 0.79
CA PHE A 74 23.41 -4.20 1.27
C PHE A 74 23.91 -4.17 2.72
N VAL A 75 24.94 -3.36 3.00
CA VAL A 75 25.50 -3.20 4.36
C VAL A 75 24.98 -1.91 5.00
N ARG A 76 25.25 -0.77 4.36
CA ARG A 76 24.87 0.56 4.84
C ARG A 76 24.88 1.58 3.71
N TYR A 77 24.31 2.75 3.97
CA TYR A 77 24.49 3.93 3.12
C TYR A 77 24.97 5.12 3.95
N GLN A 78 25.65 6.05 3.27
CA GLN A 78 26.13 7.30 3.83
C GLN A 78 25.98 8.41 2.80
N PHE A 79 25.71 9.62 3.28
CA PHE A 79 25.71 10.82 2.47
C PHE A 79 27.05 11.53 2.66
N GLU A 80 27.67 11.94 1.57
CA GLU A 80 28.78 12.87 1.63
C GLU A 80 28.25 14.30 1.79
N ALA A 81 29.13 15.21 2.22
CA ALA A 81 28.75 16.61 2.30
C ALA A 81 28.36 17.14 0.90
N PRO A 82 27.33 18.00 0.82
CA PRO A 82 27.00 18.67 -0.43
C PRO A 82 28.20 19.47 -0.92
N LYS A 83 28.44 19.48 -2.24
CA LYS A 83 29.60 20.16 -2.84
C LYS A 83 29.56 21.67 -2.69
N TYR A 84 28.36 22.23 -2.60
CA TYR A 84 28.07 23.66 -2.58
C TYR A 84 26.96 23.93 -1.57
N ASP A 85 26.93 25.14 -1.02
CA ASP A 85 25.85 25.57 -0.15
C ASP A 85 24.60 25.99 -0.94
N THR A 86 23.54 26.37 -0.21
CA THR A 86 22.27 26.78 -0.79
C THR A 86 22.38 28.05 -1.65
N ASP A 87 23.22 29.00 -1.26
CA ASP A 87 23.32 30.30 -1.92
C ASP A 87 24.10 30.18 -3.23
N GLU A 88 25.18 29.41 -3.22
CA GLU A 88 25.98 29.10 -4.40
C GLU A 88 25.18 28.27 -5.42
N CYS A 89 24.38 27.30 -4.95
CA CYS A 89 23.47 26.55 -5.82
C CYS A 89 22.44 27.45 -6.51
N GLN A 90 21.86 28.43 -5.80
CA GLN A 90 20.93 29.40 -6.39
C GLN A 90 21.62 30.28 -7.44
N GLN A 91 22.77 30.88 -7.10
CA GLN A 91 23.48 31.79 -8.00
C GLN A 91 23.98 31.10 -9.27
N ARG A 92 24.43 29.85 -9.17
CA ARG A 92 24.99 29.09 -10.30
C ARG A 92 23.98 28.25 -11.06
N GLY A 93 22.70 28.23 -10.66
CA GLY A 93 21.70 27.40 -11.34
C GLY A 93 21.87 25.90 -11.07
N MET A 94 22.46 25.50 -9.94
CA MET A 94 22.72 24.09 -9.60
C MET A 94 21.66 23.54 -8.64
N THR A 95 21.59 22.21 -8.51
CA THR A 95 20.74 21.55 -7.52
C THR A 95 21.50 21.36 -6.21
N TYR A 96 20.90 21.74 -5.08
CA TYR A 96 21.47 21.50 -3.75
C TYR A 96 21.27 20.03 -3.38
N ALA A 97 22.33 19.24 -3.41
CA ALA A 97 22.28 17.79 -3.24
C ALA A 97 23.56 17.24 -2.61
N ALA A 98 23.41 16.09 -1.94
CA ALA A 98 24.51 15.32 -1.36
C ALA A 98 24.73 13.99 -2.11
N PRO A 99 25.98 13.62 -2.40
CA PRO A 99 26.30 12.31 -2.97
C PRO A 99 25.88 11.17 -2.04
N LEU A 100 25.08 10.23 -2.53
CA LEU A 100 24.71 9.00 -1.83
C LEU A 100 25.71 7.88 -2.17
N LYS A 101 26.46 7.43 -1.16
CA LYS A 101 27.32 6.24 -1.25
C LYS A 101 26.71 5.08 -0.48
N VAL A 102 26.72 3.91 -1.10
CA VAL A 102 26.17 2.68 -0.52
C VAL A 102 27.27 1.64 -0.45
N THR A 103 27.53 1.12 0.74
CA THR A 103 28.44 0.01 0.97
C THR A 103 27.71 -1.28 0.62
N LEU A 104 28.19 -1.96 -0.41
CA LEU A 104 27.67 -3.25 -0.87
C LEU A 104 28.73 -4.33 -0.69
N GLN A 105 28.27 -5.55 -0.42
CA GLN A 105 29.11 -6.74 -0.36
C GLN A 105 28.70 -7.71 -1.45
N LEU A 106 29.62 -8.04 -2.36
CA LEU A 106 29.45 -9.10 -3.33
C LEU A 106 30.01 -10.40 -2.77
N TRP A 107 29.13 -11.35 -2.48
CA TRP A 107 29.46 -12.69 -2.04
C TRP A 107 29.54 -13.60 -3.26
N ILE A 108 30.69 -14.24 -3.46
CA ILE A 108 30.92 -15.20 -4.54
C ILE A 108 30.97 -16.59 -3.91
N PHE A 109 30.21 -17.51 -4.49
CA PHE A 109 30.09 -18.88 -3.99
C PHE A 109 30.64 -19.86 -5.01
N ASP A 110 31.35 -20.87 -4.52
CA ASP A 110 31.62 -22.07 -5.30
C ASP A 110 30.44 -23.03 -5.06
N VAL A 111 29.79 -23.42 -6.15
CA VAL A 111 28.60 -24.29 -6.13
C VAL A 111 29.01 -25.65 -6.63
N ASP A 112 28.91 -26.66 -5.77
CA ASP A 112 29.05 -28.06 -6.14
C ASP A 112 27.66 -28.61 -6.50
N GLU A 113 27.42 -28.83 -7.80
CA GLU A 113 26.14 -29.28 -8.34
C GLU A 113 25.79 -30.72 -7.91
N GLU A 114 26.78 -31.55 -7.53
CA GLU A 114 26.56 -32.95 -7.13
C GLU A 114 26.04 -33.04 -5.68
N ILE A 115 26.54 -32.17 -4.79
CA ILE A 115 26.22 -32.20 -3.34
C ILE A 115 25.19 -31.11 -2.97
N LYS A 116 24.87 -30.18 -3.90
CA LYS A 116 24.09 -28.94 -3.64
C LYS A 116 24.65 -28.16 -2.45
N LYS A 117 25.97 -28.19 -2.27
CA LYS A 117 26.67 -27.45 -1.22
C LYS A 117 27.15 -26.13 -1.80
N ARG A 118 26.99 -25.07 -1.01
CA ARG A 118 27.34 -23.71 -1.39
C ARG A 118 28.32 -23.17 -0.36
N ASP A 119 29.58 -23.05 -0.76
CA ASP A 119 30.64 -22.53 0.09
C ASP A 119 31.03 -21.12 -0.37
N VAL A 120 31.25 -20.22 0.59
CA VAL A 120 31.66 -18.84 0.30
C VAL A 120 33.12 -18.86 -0.14
N ARG A 121 33.37 -18.43 -1.37
CA ARG A 121 34.72 -18.32 -1.93
C ARG A 121 35.36 -16.98 -1.58
N ASP A 122 34.63 -15.90 -1.80
CA ASP A 122 35.15 -14.53 -1.65
C ASP A 122 34.01 -13.56 -1.28
N ILE A 123 34.36 -12.52 -0.51
CA ILE A 123 33.46 -11.43 -0.16
C ILE A 123 34.18 -10.13 -0.50
N LYS A 124 33.65 -9.40 -1.49
CA LYS A 124 34.18 -8.08 -1.88
C LYS A 124 33.26 -6.99 -1.37
N GLU A 125 33.76 -6.18 -0.43
CA GLU A 125 33.06 -4.99 0.06
C GLU A 125 33.53 -3.75 -0.69
N GLN A 126 32.59 -2.93 -1.18
CA GLN A 126 32.90 -1.68 -1.85
C GLN A 126 31.82 -0.62 -1.62
N ASP A 127 32.26 0.62 -1.46
CA ASP A 127 31.41 1.80 -1.48
C ASP A 127 31.12 2.21 -2.94
N VAL A 128 29.86 2.16 -3.33
CA VAL A 128 29.38 2.51 -4.66
C VAL A 128 28.59 3.81 -4.59
N TYR A 129 28.90 4.75 -5.48
CA TYR A 129 28.11 5.96 -5.66
C TYR A 129 26.80 5.65 -6.40
N MET A 130 25.67 5.94 -5.77
CA MET A 130 24.33 5.66 -6.29
C MET A 130 23.64 6.86 -6.93
N GLY A 131 24.20 8.07 -6.78
CA GLY A 131 23.62 9.30 -7.30
C GLY A 131 23.61 10.43 -6.26
N ASP A 132 23.25 11.62 -6.72
CA ASP A 132 23.10 12.80 -5.85
C ASP A 132 21.66 12.88 -5.36
N MET A 133 21.47 13.06 -4.05
CA MET A 133 20.16 13.19 -3.43
C MET A 133 19.89 14.65 -3.05
N PRO A 134 18.87 15.30 -3.64
CA PRO A 134 18.55 16.71 -3.33
C PRO A 134 18.22 16.88 -1.86
N LEU A 135 18.93 17.76 -1.16
CA LEU A 135 18.72 17.98 0.27
C LEU A 135 17.67 19.08 0.51
N MET A 136 16.93 18.94 1.60
CA MET A 136 15.97 19.94 2.06
C MET A 136 16.72 21.08 2.77
N THR A 137 16.34 22.32 2.50
CA THR A 137 16.85 23.51 3.21
C THR A 137 16.16 23.65 4.58
N ASP A 138 16.69 24.53 5.44
CA ASP A 138 16.09 24.84 6.74
C ASP A 138 14.63 25.33 6.68
N LYS A 139 14.23 25.85 5.50
CA LYS A 139 12.88 26.38 5.23
C LYS A 139 11.89 25.30 4.76
N GLY A 140 12.33 24.05 4.60
CA GLY A 140 11.48 22.97 4.07
C GLY A 140 11.34 22.99 2.54
N THR A 141 12.28 23.62 1.83
CA THR A 141 12.30 23.75 0.37
C THR A 141 13.45 22.96 -0.24
N PHE A 142 13.46 22.81 -1.57
CA PHE A 142 14.53 22.19 -2.34
C PHE A 142 15.02 23.15 -3.41
N ILE A 143 16.32 23.23 -3.65
CA ILE A 143 16.88 24.00 -4.75
C ILE A 143 17.16 23.05 -5.90
N VAL A 144 16.42 23.21 -7.00
CA VAL A 144 16.57 22.38 -8.20
C VAL A 144 16.84 23.31 -9.39
N ASN A 145 18.01 23.13 -10.00
CA ASN A 145 18.51 24.01 -11.07
C ASN A 145 18.47 25.51 -10.66
N GLY A 146 18.97 25.80 -9.46
CA GLY A 146 19.00 27.14 -8.84
C GLY A 146 17.66 27.74 -8.44
N THR A 147 16.55 27.05 -8.71
CA THR A 147 15.21 27.54 -8.35
C THR A 147 14.71 26.81 -7.11
N GLU A 148 14.19 27.58 -6.16
CA GLU A 148 13.58 27.03 -4.95
C GLU A 148 12.20 26.42 -5.27
N ARG A 149 11.98 25.18 -4.80
CA ARG A 149 10.79 24.37 -5.04
C ARG A 149 10.28 23.77 -3.75
N VAL A 150 8.98 23.51 -3.71
CA VAL A 150 8.32 22.85 -2.59
C VAL A 150 7.65 21.59 -3.11
N ILE A 151 7.72 20.52 -2.33
CA ILE A 151 6.96 19.30 -2.59
C ILE A 151 5.66 19.40 -1.79
N VAL A 152 4.52 19.26 -2.47
CA VAL A 152 3.20 19.32 -1.84
C VAL A 152 2.79 17.92 -1.42
N SER A 153 2.35 17.77 -0.17
CA SER A 153 1.80 16.52 0.33
C SER A 153 0.58 16.11 -0.49
N GLN A 154 0.65 14.93 -1.10
CA GLN A 154 -0.45 14.39 -1.88
C GLN A 154 -1.46 13.68 -0.97
N MET A 155 -2.75 13.90 -1.21
CA MET A 155 -3.82 13.10 -0.62
C MET A 155 -4.27 12.05 -1.63
N HIS A 156 -4.15 10.77 -1.26
CA HIS A 156 -4.63 9.64 -2.05
C HIS A 156 -5.43 8.68 -1.18
N ARG A 157 -6.19 7.78 -1.81
CA ARG A 157 -6.91 6.72 -1.09
C ARG A 157 -5.90 5.77 -0.45
N SER A 158 -6.15 5.38 0.79
CA SER A 158 -5.33 4.37 1.46
C SER A 158 -5.49 3.02 0.75
N PRO A 159 -4.47 2.16 0.79
CA PRO A 159 -4.64 0.76 0.43
C PRO A 159 -5.74 0.10 1.26
N GLY A 160 -6.49 -0.81 0.67
CA GLY A 160 -7.57 -1.52 1.35
C GLY A 160 -8.72 -1.90 0.43
N VAL A 161 -9.81 -2.36 1.04
CA VAL A 161 -11.04 -2.75 0.35
C VAL A 161 -12.10 -1.68 0.59
N PHE A 162 -12.67 -1.17 -0.50
CA PHE A 162 -13.69 -0.14 -0.50
C PHE A 162 -14.99 -0.70 -1.07
N PHE A 163 -16.08 -0.55 -0.34
CA PHE A 163 -17.42 -0.88 -0.82
C PHE A 163 -18.15 0.42 -1.17
N ASP A 164 -18.74 0.48 -2.36
CA ASP A 164 -19.47 1.64 -2.83
C ASP A 164 -20.68 1.21 -3.66
N HIS A 165 -21.59 2.14 -3.93
CA HIS A 165 -22.70 1.92 -4.85
C HIS A 165 -22.96 3.17 -5.69
N ASP A 166 -23.48 2.96 -6.89
CA ASP A 166 -23.71 4.03 -7.87
C ASP A 166 -24.89 4.96 -7.54
N LYS A 167 -25.55 4.76 -6.39
CA LYS A 167 -26.76 5.46 -5.96
C LYS A 167 -27.90 5.40 -6.99
N GLY A 168 -27.96 4.33 -7.79
CA GLY A 168 -29.01 4.11 -8.80
C GLY A 168 -28.89 5.02 -10.02
N LYS A 169 -27.74 5.66 -10.24
CA LYS A 169 -27.52 6.60 -11.34
C LYS A 169 -27.17 5.91 -12.66
N THR A 170 -26.61 4.70 -12.62
CA THR A 170 -26.06 4.05 -13.81
C THR A 170 -27.12 3.32 -14.63
N HIS A 171 -28.13 2.75 -13.97
CA HIS A 171 -29.18 1.97 -14.63
C HIS A 171 -30.53 2.68 -14.50
N SER A 172 -31.30 2.72 -15.60
CA SER A 172 -32.57 3.44 -15.69
C SER A 172 -33.65 2.92 -14.72
N SER A 173 -33.53 1.69 -14.24
CA SER A 173 -34.44 1.15 -13.21
C SER A 173 -34.23 1.77 -11.83
N GLY A 174 -33.20 2.59 -11.63
CA GLY A 174 -32.82 3.13 -10.31
C GLY A 174 -32.22 2.09 -9.36
N LYS A 175 -31.94 0.87 -9.85
CA LYS A 175 -31.35 -0.20 -9.05
C LYS A 175 -29.93 0.17 -8.65
N PHE A 176 -29.61 -0.02 -7.37
CA PHE A 176 -28.27 0.24 -6.86
C PHE A 176 -27.32 -0.85 -7.33
N LEU A 177 -26.24 -0.45 -8.00
CA LEU A 177 -25.16 -1.33 -8.39
C LEU A 177 -24.04 -1.19 -7.37
N PHE A 178 -23.83 -2.25 -6.60
CA PHE A 178 -22.76 -2.32 -5.61
C PHE A 178 -21.45 -2.72 -6.26
N ALA A 179 -20.35 -2.20 -5.72
CA ALA A 179 -19.00 -2.53 -6.13
C ALA A 179 -18.08 -2.67 -4.92
N ALA A 180 -17.10 -3.56 -5.03
CA ALA A 180 -16.00 -3.72 -4.09
C ALA A 180 -14.68 -3.49 -4.83
N ARG A 181 -13.86 -2.55 -4.37
CA ARG A 181 -12.58 -2.20 -4.97
C ARG A 181 -11.46 -2.52 -4.01
N VAL A 182 -10.51 -3.33 -4.45
CA VAL A 182 -9.27 -3.63 -3.74
C VAL A 182 -8.17 -2.75 -4.31
N ILE A 183 -7.68 -1.82 -3.48
CA ILE A 183 -6.56 -0.92 -3.80
C ILE A 183 -5.32 -1.47 -3.09
N PRO A 184 -4.35 -2.06 -3.81
CA PRO A 184 -3.10 -2.48 -3.20
C PRO A 184 -2.19 -1.27 -2.94
N TYR A 185 -1.21 -1.44 -2.05
CA TYR A 185 -0.15 -0.44 -1.89
C TYR A 185 0.73 -0.35 -3.14
N ARG A 186 1.00 -1.49 -3.78
CA ARG A 186 1.71 -1.59 -5.06
C ARG A 186 1.12 -2.71 -5.90
N GLY A 187 0.90 -2.45 -7.19
CA GLY A 187 0.38 -3.44 -8.13
C GLY A 187 -0.99 -3.11 -8.71
N SER A 188 -1.60 -4.11 -9.34
CA SER A 188 -2.85 -3.96 -10.08
C SER A 188 -4.07 -3.84 -9.18
N TRP A 189 -5.00 -2.95 -9.56
CA TRP A 189 -6.26 -2.78 -8.86
C TRP A 189 -7.24 -3.89 -9.25
N LEU A 190 -8.02 -4.37 -8.28
CA LEU A 190 -9.04 -5.39 -8.50
C LEU A 190 -10.42 -4.83 -8.14
N ASP A 191 -11.28 -4.71 -9.14
CA ASP A 191 -12.63 -4.17 -9.00
C ASP A 191 -13.65 -5.29 -9.20
N PHE A 192 -14.52 -5.52 -8.23
CA PHE A 192 -15.72 -6.35 -8.33
C PHE A 192 -16.95 -5.45 -8.45
N GLU A 193 -17.86 -5.75 -9.36
CA GLU A 193 -19.06 -4.94 -9.56
C GLU A 193 -20.26 -5.81 -9.96
N PHE A 194 -21.43 -5.43 -9.47
CA PHE A 194 -22.70 -6.01 -9.91
C PHE A 194 -23.17 -5.34 -11.20
N ASP A 195 -23.67 -6.16 -12.12
CA ASP A 195 -24.44 -5.68 -13.27
C ASP A 195 -25.94 -5.56 -12.93
N ALA A 196 -26.72 -4.90 -13.78
CA ALA A 196 -28.16 -4.75 -13.61
C ALA A 196 -28.89 -6.10 -13.47
N LYS A 197 -28.33 -7.17 -14.04
CA LYS A 197 -28.82 -8.56 -14.00
C LYS A 197 -28.33 -9.37 -12.78
N ASP A 198 -27.76 -8.73 -11.76
CA ASP A 198 -27.18 -9.39 -10.57
C ASP A 198 -26.01 -10.33 -10.84
N ILE A 199 -25.34 -10.15 -11.99
CA ILE A 199 -24.15 -10.91 -12.33
C ILE A 199 -22.93 -10.16 -11.79
N VAL A 200 -22.12 -10.84 -10.98
CA VAL A 200 -20.87 -10.30 -10.44
C VAL A 200 -19.78 -10.39 -11.50
N HIS A 201 -19.21 -9.24 -11.82
CA HIS A 201 -18.07 -9.10 -12.71
C HIS A 201 -16.83 -8.67 -11.95
N VAL A 202 -15.68 -8.95 -12.55
CA VAL A 202 -14.37 -8.51 -12.09
C VAL A 202 -13.66 -7.73 -13.20
N ARG A 203 -12.90 -6.70 -12.82
CA ARG A 203 -11.95 -5.98 -13.68
C ARG A 203 -10.61 -5.90 -12.98
N ILE A 204 -9.55 -6.12 -13.75
CA ILE A 204 -8.17 -5.91 -13.33
C ILE A 204 -7.70 -4.63 -14.01
N ASP A 205 -7.19 -3.67 -13.25
CA ASP A 205 -6.73 -2.35 -13.72
C ASP A 205 -7.76 -1.60 -14.58
N ARG A 206 -9.05 -1.71 -14.21
CA ARG A 206 -10.19 -1.10 -14.93
C ARG A 206 -10.26 -1.48 -16.42
N ARG A 207 -9.68 -2.62 -16.81
CA ARG A 207 -9.75 -3.16 -18.18
C ARG A 207 -11.11 -3.82 -18.44
N ARG A 208 -11.15 -4.80 -19.35
CA ARG A 208 -12.38 -5.51 -19.73
C ARG A 208 -13.07 -6.16 -18.53
N LYS A 209 -14.41 -6.16 -18.55
CA LYS A 209 -15.24 -6.95 -17.63
C LYS A 209 -15.05 -8.44 -17.90
N LEU A 210 -14.81 -9.20 -16.85
CA LEU A 210 -14.83 -10.67 -16.86
C LEU A 210 -15.84 -11.17 -15.82
N PRO A 211 -16.43 -12.35 -15.99
CA PRO A 211 -17.19 -12.97 -14.91
C PRO A 211 -16.32 -13.16 -13.67
N ALA A 212 -16.82 -12.85 -12.47
CA ALA A 212 -16.05 -13.04 -11.24
C ALA A 212 -15.61 -14.50 -11.04
N THR A 213 -16.39 -15.46 -11.53
CA THR A 213 -16.02 -16.89 -11.50
C THR A 213 -14.74 -17.21 -12.26
N THR A 214 -14.33 -16.39 -13.23
CA THR A 214 -13.06 -16.56 -13.95
C THR A 214 -11.86 -16.45 -13.02
N ILE A 215 -11.88 -15.52 -12.05
CA ILE A 215 -10.77 -15.38 -11.09
C ILE A 215 -10.72 -16.57 -10.14
N LEU A 216 -11.87 -17.06 -9.69
CA LEU A 216 -11.96 -18.21 -8.79
C LEU A 216 -11.44 -19.49 -9.44
N ARG A 217 -11.79 -19.71 -10.71
CA ARG A 217 -11.25 -20.82 -11.50
C ARG A 217 -9.75 -20.69 -11.72
N ALA A 218 -9.25 -19.46 -11.95
CA ALA A 218 -7.82 -19.22 -12.09
C ALA A 218 -7.03 -19.46 -10.78
N LEU A 219 -7.69 -19.31 -9.62
CA LEU A 219 -7.15 -19.69 -8.31
C LEU A 219 -7.22 -21.20 -8.03
N GLY A 220 -7.73 -22.00 -8.98
CA GLY A 220 -7.76 -23.46 -8.88
C GLY A 220 -9.09 -24.04 -8.38
N LEU A 221 -10.12 -23.23 -8.12
CA LEU A 221 -11.40 -23.75 -7.64
C LEU A 221 -12.20 -24.39 -8.78
N SER A 222 -12.70 -25.59 -8.53
CA SER A 222 -13.69 -26.26 -9.35
C SER A 222 -15.07 -25.62 -9.22
N THR A 223 -15.98 -25.93 -10.14
CA THR A 223 -17.36 -25.40 -10.08
C THR A 223 -18.07 -25.79 -8.78
N ASP A 224 -17.87 -27.03 -8.31
CA ASP A 224 -18.49 -27.54 -7.10
C ASP A 224 -17.97 -26.83 -5.84
N GLU A 225 -16.66 -26.57 -5.76
CA GLU A 225 -16.06 -25.81 -4.67
C GLU A 225 -16.54 -24.36 -4.63
N ILE A 226 -16.68 -23.71 -5.80
CA ILE A 226 -17.25 -22.36 -5.88
C ILE A 226 -18.68 -22.38 -5.33
N LEU A 227 -19.52 -23.32 -5.77
CA LEU A 227 -20.91 -23.40 -5.29
C LEU A 227 -20.97 -23.66 -3.78
N LYS A 228 -20.16 -24.59 -3.27
CA LYS A 228 -20.07 -24.89 -1.83
C LYS A 228 -19.56 -23.72 -0.98
N THR A 229 -18.75 -22.83 -1.56
CA THR A 229 -18.22 -21.65 -0.85
C THR A 229 -19.27 -20.56 -0.66
N PHE A 230 -20.16 -20.37 -1.65
CA PHE A 230 -21.13 -19.27 -1.65
C PHE A 230 -22.57 -19.70 -1.31
N TYR A 231 -22.87 -21.00 -1.33
CA TYR A 231 -24.22 -21.52 -1.11
C TYR A 231 -24.23 -22.70 -0.15
N ASP A 232 -25.29 -22.79 0.65
CA ASP A 232 -25.57 -23.97 1.46
C ASP A 232 -26.14 -25.10 0.60
N ASN A 233 -25.76 -26.34 0.93
CA ASN A 233 -26.32 -27.52 0.30
C ASN A 233 -27.66 -27.90 0.91
N VAL A 234 -28.61 -28.29 0.05
CA VAL A 234 -29.91 -28.82 0.46
C VAL A 234 -30.03 -30.25 -0.05
N SER A 235 -30.06 -31.21 0.87
CA SER A 235 -30.17 -32.62 0.52
C SER A 235 -31.63 -33.02 0.27
N TYR A 236 -31.88 -33.56 -0.92
CA TYR A 236 -33.17 -34.14 -1.27
C TYR A 236 -33.05 -35.66 -1.17
N VAL A 237 -34.00 -36.28 -0.47
CA VAL A 237 -34.05 -37.75 -0.32
C VAL A 237 -35.29 -38.26 -1.02
N GLN A 238 -35.11 -39.17 -1.97
CA GLN A 238 -36.21 -39.82 -2.66
C GLN A 238 -36.94 -40.76 -1.71
N VAL A 239 -38.27 -40.70 -1.71
CA VAL A 239 -39.16 -41.59 -0.96
C VAL A 239 -40.24 -42.13 -1.89
N LYS A 240 -40.96 -43.18 -1.47
CA LYS A 240 -42.05 -43.75 -2.26
C LYS A 240 -43.15 -42.69 -2.45
N GLY A 241 -43.33 -42.22 -3.68
CA GLY A 241 -44.33 -41.20 -4.02
C GLY A 241 -43.84 -39.75 -3.99
N GLY A 242 -42.54 -39.47 -3.79
CA GLY A 242 -42.03 -38.10 -3.88
C GLY A 242 -40.61 -37.89 -3.36
N TRP A 243 -40.32 -36.66 -2.95
CA TRP A 243 -39.04 -36.25 -2.37
C TRP A 243 -39.29 -35.58 -1.02
N ARG A 244 -38.42 -35.84 -0.05
CA ARG A 244 -38.41 -35.11 1.22
C ARG A 244 -37.14 -34.26 1.33
N VAL A 245 -37.27 -33.13 2.01
CA VAL A 245 -36.19 -32.16 2.23
C VAL A 245 -36.18 -31.74 3.70
N PRO A 246 -35.02 -31.46 4.31
CA PRO A 246 -34.97 -30.82 5.62
C PRO A 246 -35.72 -29.48 5.61
N PHE A 247 -36.64 -29.30 6.56
CA PHE A 247 -37.36 -28.04 6.71
C PHE A 247 -36.53 -27.04 7.51
N ASP A 248 -36.30 -25.87 6.94
CA ASP A 248 -35.64 -24.73 7.57
C ASP A 248 -36.60 -23.53 7.58
N PRO A 249 -37.13 -23.12 8.74
CA PRO A 249 -38.05 -21.99 8.86
C PRO A 249 -37.47 -20.68 8.33
N THR A 250 -36.14 -20.49 8.41
CA THR A 250 -35.50 -19.24 7.97
C THR A 250 -35.58 -19.04 6.46
N ARG A 251 -35.54 -20.13 5.70
CA ARG A 251 -35.68 -20.13 4.23
C ARG A 251 -37.11 -19.89 3.78
N ALA A 252 -38.10 -20.21 4.62
CA ALA A 252 -39.50 -19.98 4.33
C ALA A 252 -39.92 -18.52 4.59
N LEU A 253 -39.17 -17.76 5.38
CA LEU A 253 -39.46 -16.35 5.67
C LEU A 253 -39.47 -15.51 4.39
N GLY A 254 -40.58 -14.78 4.16
CA GLY A 254 -40.71 -13.88 3.02
C GLY A 254 -40.90 -14.55 1.65
N THR A 255 -41.00 -15.89 1.61
CA THR A 255 -41.29 -16.63 0.37
C THR A 255 -42.77 -17.01 0.30
N LYS A 256 -43.32 -17.04 -0.91
CA LYS A 256 -44.67 -17.54 -1.16
C LYS A 256 -44.58 -19.04 -1.43
N LEU A 257 -45.31 -19.84 -0.66
CA LEU A 257 -45.36 -21.28 -0.85
C LEU A 257 -46.05 -21.60 -2.19
N ALA A 258 -45.42 -22.45 -3.01
CA ALA A 258 -45.98 -22.91 -4.27
C ALA A 258 -47.09 -23.97 -4.10
N GLY A 259 -47.11 -24.63 -2.94
CA GLY A 259 -48.11 -25.62 -2.54
C GLY A 259 -48.02 -25.89 -1.04
N ASP A 260 -48.83 -26.82 -0.56
CA ASP A 260 -48.91 -27.14 0.86
C ASP A 260 -47.61 -27.80 1.36
N LEU A 261 -47.18 -27.39 2.56
CA LEU A 261 -46.05 -28.01 3.25
C LEU A 261 -46.55 -29.26 3.99
N ILE A 262 -46.19 -30.43 3.48
CA ILE A 262 -46.54 -31.72 4.09
C ILE A 262 -45.35 -32.24 4.89
N ASN A 263 -45.57 -32.54 6.16
CA ASN A 263 -44.55 -33.12 7.02
C ASN A 263 -44.31 -34.59 6.65
N ALA A 264 -43.06 -34.89 6.23
CA ALA A 264 -42.68 -36.21 5.75
C ALA A 264 -42.71 -37.32 6.83
N LYS A 265 -42.89 -37.00 8.12
CA LYS A 265 -42.97 -37.98 9.22
C LYS A 265 -44.39 -38.49 9.45
N ASP A 266 -45.38 -37.61 9.39
CA ASP A 266 -46.78 -37.91 9.76
C ASP A 266 -47.76 -37.70 8.58
N GLY A 267 -47.30 -37.17 7.45
CA GLY A 267 -48.09 -36.95 6.24
C GLY A 267 -49.14 -35.85 6.38
N LYS A 268 -48.99 -34.98 7.39
CA LYS A 268 -49.91 -33.87 7.69
C LYS A 268 -49.37 -32.52 7.27
#